data_AF-A0A6C0LMB0-F1
#
_entry.id   AF-A0A6C0LMB0-F1
#
_cell.length_a   1.000
_cell.length_b   1.000
_cell.length_c   1.000
_cell.angle_alpha   90.00
_cell.angle_beta   90.00
_cell.angle_gamma   90.00
#
_symmetry.space_group_name_H-M   'P 1'
#
loop_
_entity.id
_entity.type
_entity.pdbx_description
1 polymer ?
#
loop_
_entity_poly.entity_id
_entity_poly.type
_entity_poly.pdbx_seq_one_letter_code
_entity_poly.pdbx_strand_id
1 'polypeptide(L)'
;MGGGLMQLVAYGAQDVYLTGNPQITFWKVTYRRYTNFAIESIEQTFNGQADFGRRVQCVISRNGDLAYRTYLQVTLPEINQLMGLGNYTTGQNTGVYARWLDYPGEQLVAQVEVEIGGQRIDRQYGDWMHIWNQLTMTSEQIRGYFKMIGNTTQLTFITDPSFSDVESPCDSLAPRQVCAPRNALPETTLYVPLQFWFCTNPGLALPLIALQYHEVKINLDIRPIDECLWAVTTLNCNQNPWAGESGQYNVGRPVPATIAYNQSLVAASLYVDYVFLDTDERRRMAQNPHEYLICQLQFTGDESVGSSSNKIKLNFNHPVKELIWIVQPDQNVDYCSSLTCDALLFKVLGAQPFNYTDAIDALPNAVHAFGGPQSIAADSRAYIDARGLFQDAGALDYIPAEGFTGYWHGPSNPYNEANIGGPKVPINTDNLPFDVAQTYAESGSHLDNSGVSDAGTFVLSETSLDMHCWGQNPVVTAKLQLNGQDRFSEREGSYFSWVQPYQAHTRSPDEGINVYSFALRPEEHQPSGTCNFSRIDNATLQLVLSNATVEGTKTAKVRVYATNYNVLRIMSGMGGLAYSN
;
A
#
# COMPACT_ATOMS: atom_id res chain seq x y z
N MET A 1 61.02 -9.29 -1.73
CA MET A 1 59.81 -9.31 -0.89
C MET A 1 58.61 -9.06 -1.79
N GLY A 2 57.55 -9.86 -1.68
CA GLY A 2 56.32 -9.63 -2.45
C GLY A 2 55.63 -8.34 -2.00
N GLY A 3 54.89 -7.68 -2.92
CA GLY A 3 54.27 -6.38 -2.65
C GLY A 3 53.39 -6.33 -1.41
N GLY A 4 52.60 -7.38 -1.13
CA GLY A 4 51.75 -7.45 0.07
C GLY A 4 52.52 -7.55 1.39
N LEU A 5 53.70 -8.20 1.40
CA LEU A 5 54.56 -8.24 2.59
C LEU A 5 55.20 -6.87 2.86
N MET A 6 55.58 -6.14 1.81
CA MET A 6 56.08 -4.78 1.96
C MET A 6 55.03 -3.83 2.56
N GLN A 7 53.76 -3.98 2.19
CA GLN A 7 52.66 -3.20 2.77
C GLN A 7 52.48 -3.47 4.27
N LEU A 8 52.60 -4.73 4.70
CA LEU A 8 52.51 -5.09 6.13
C LEU A 8 53.68 -4.53 6.96
N VAL A 9 54.88 -4.45 6.36
CA VAL A 9 56.07 -3.88 7.03
C VAL A 9 56.01 -2.35 7.09
N ALA A 10 55.24 -1.70 6.20
CA ALA A 10 55.02 -0.26 6.18
C ALA A 10 54.04 0.20 7.28
N TYR A 11 54.33 -0.14 8.54
CA TYR A 11 53.56 0.22 9.73
C TYR A 11 54.10 1.50 10.37
N GLY A 12 53.22 2.46 10.65
CA GLY A 12 53.55 3.75 11.25
C GLY A 12 52.84 4.02 12.59
N ALA A 13 53.04 5.23 13.12
CA ALA A 13 52.38 5.63 14.38
C ALA A 13 50.86 5.81 14.23
N GLN A 14 50.37 6.10 13.01
CA GLN A 14 48.95 6.26 12.70
C GLN A 14 48.18 4.94 12.79
N ASP A 15 48.83 3.83 12.45
CA ASP A 15 48.21 2.49 12.41
C ASP A 15 47.83 1.96 13.80
N VAL A 16 48.33 2.58 14.88
CA VAL A 16 47.97 2.22 16.27
C VAL A 16 46.45 2.32 16.51
N TYR A 17 45.77 3.29 15.88
CA TYR A 17 44.31 3.46 16.00
C TYR A 17 43.50 2.43 15.20
N LEU A 18 44.13 1.73 14.25
CA LEU A 18 43.45 0.82 13.33
C LEU A 18 43.82 -0.65 13.60
N THR A 19 45.11 -0.96 13.69
CA THR A 19 45.66 -2.32 13.67
C THR A 19 46.65 -2.63 14.79
N GLY A 20 46.91 -1.68 15.71
CA GLY A 20 47.88 -1.87 16.80
C GLY A 20 47.55 -3.03 17.74
N ASN A 21 46.40 -2.96 18.44
CA ASN A 21 45.86 -4.03 19.29
C ASN A 21 44.49 -4.47 18.74
N PRO A 22 44.46 -5.30 17.68
CA PRO A 22 43.22 -5.63 16.99
C PRO A 22 42.28 -6.42 17.90
N GLN A 23 41.04 -5.93 18.02
CA GLN A 23 39.99 -6.56 18.85
C GLN A 23 39.14 -7.56 18.04
N ILE A 24 39.18 -7.47 16.72
CA ILE A 24 38.46 -8.34 15.79
C ILE A 24 39.40 -8.82 14.68
N THR A 25 39.04 -9.91 14.03
CA THR A 25 39.70 -10.38 12.81
C THR A 25 38.67 -10.67 11.74
N PHE A 26 38.96 -10.25 10.50
CA PHE A 26 38.10 -10.54 9.36
C PHE A 26 38.27 -11.97 8.83
N TRP A 27 39.31 -12.68 9.28
CA TRP A 27 39.67 -14.02 8.78
C TRP A 27 39.14 -15.16 9.64
N LYS A 28 38.47 -14.84 10.75
CA LYS A 28 37.79 -15.83 11.61
C LYS A 28 36.55 -15.20 12.23
N VAL A 29 35.38 -15.63 11.75
CA VAL A 29 34.09 -15.21 12.31
C VAL A 29 33.84 -15.97 13.60
N THR A 30 33.59 -15.26 14.70
CA THR A 30 33.10 -15.83 15.96
C THR A 30 31.58 -15.71 15.99
N TYR A 31 30.88 -16.85 15.97
CA TYR A 31 29.43 -16.86 16.16
C TYR A 31 29.10 -16.85 17.65
N ARG A 32 28.11 -16.05 18.06
CA ARG A 32 27.56 -16.08 19.41
C ARG A 32 26.49 -17.18 19.46
N ARG A 33 26.63 -18.11 20.41
CA ARG A 33 25.61 -19.14 20.65
C ARG A 33 24.36 -18.47 21.23
N TYR A 34 23.18 -18.84 20.73
CA TYR A 34 21.89 -18.33 21.19
C TYR A 34 21.07 -19.44 21.85
N THR A 35 20.00 -19.09 22.57
CA THR A 35 19.07 -20.05 23.19
C THR A 35 18.20 -20.74 22.14
N ASN A 36 17.89 -22.02 22.32
CA ASN A 36 17.04 -22.72 21.36
C ASN A 36 15.60 -22.17 21.41
N PHE A 37 15.01 -21.91 20.24
CA PHE A 37 13.62 -21.48 20.09
C PHE A 37 13.04 -21.98 18.76
N ALA A 38 11.71 -22.02 18.67
CA ALA A 38 10.99 -22.27 17.43
C ALA A 38 9.92 -21.20 17.22
N ILE A 39 9.56 -20.94 15.96
CA ILE A 39 8.50 -19.98 15.59
C ILE A 39 7.42 -20.73 14.81
N GLU A 40 6.17 -20.49 15.15
CA GLU A 40 5.00 -20.99 14.42
C GLU A 40 3.96 -19.88 14.30
N SER A 41 3.40 -19.71 13.10
CA SER A 41 2.31 -18.76 12.88
C SER A 41 0.99 -19.46 13.13
N ILE A 42 0.18 -18.93 14.05
CA ILE A 42 -1.10 -19.54 14.43
C ILE A 42 -2.21 -18.51 14.29
N GLU A 43 -3.26 -18.89 13.54
CA GLU A 43 -4.46 -18.10 13.34
C GLU A 43 -5.22 -17.86 14.66
N GLN A 44 -5.73 -16.65 14.81
CA GLN A 44 -6.59 -16.18 15.90
C GLN A 44 -7.87 -15.60 15.30
N THR A 45 -9.01 -16.06 15.80
CA THR A 45 -10.33 -15.66 15.33
C THR A 45 -10.83 -14.42 16.06
N PHE A 46 -11.52 -13.54 15.34
CA PHE A 46 -12.22 -12.41 15.97
C PHE A 46 -13.45 -12.86 16.76
N ASN A 47 -13.72 -12.14 17.84
CA ASN A 47 -14.98 -12.22 18.57
C ASN A 47 -16.05 -11.42 17.80
N GLY A 48 -16.95 -12.14 17.14
CA GLY A 48 -17.99 -11.56 16.29
C GLY A 48 -17.61 -11.57 14.81
N GLN A 49 -18.56 -11.17 13.96
CA GLN A 49 -18.35 -11.11 12.52
C GLN A 49 -17.57 -9.84 12.16
N ALA A 50 -16.34 -10.01 11.71
CA ALA A 50 -15.56 -8.97 11.08
C ALA A 50 -16.18 -8.59 9.73
N ASP A 51 -16.53 -7.32 9.58
CA ASP A 51 -17.14 -6.78 8.38
C ASP A 51 -16.83 -5.29 8.26
N PHE A 52 -17.06 -4.70 7.10
CA PHE A 52 -16.87 -3.28 6.85
C PHE A 52 -17.66 -2.41 7.85
N GLY A 53 -17.05 -1.33 8.32
CA GLY A 53 -17.65 -0.38 9.26
C GLY A 53 -17.88 -0.93 10.67
N ARG A 54 -17.36 -2.12 11.00
CA ARG A 54 -17.50 -2.73 12.33
C ARG A 54 -16.19 -2.73 13.11
N ARG A 55 -16.34 -2.66 14.43
CA ARG A 55 -15.28 -2.89 15.40
C ARG A 55 -15.30 -4.35 15.85
N VAL A 56 -14.17 -5.03 15.76
CA VAL A 56 -13.98 -6.41 16.21
C VAL A 56 -12.80 -6.52 17.16
N GLN A 57 -12.86 -7.52 18.03
CA GLN A 57 -11.82 -7.78 19.02
C GLN A 57 -11.29 -9.19 18.85
N CYS A 58 -9.97 -9.35 18.87
CA CYS A 58 -9.30 -10.64 18.91
C CYS A 58 -8.57 -10.79 20.24
N VAL A 59 -8.77 -11.91 20.93
CA VAL A 59 -8.01 -12.24 22.14
C VAL A 59 -6.85 -13.13 21.73
N ILE A 60 -5.63 -12.69 22.00
CA ILE A 60 -4.43 -13.48 21.68
C ILE A 60 -4.39 -14.68 22.63
N SER A 61 -4.56 -15.88 22.07
CA SER A 61 -4.46 -17.12 22.83
C SER A 61 -3.03 -17.37 23.33
N ARG A 62 -2.89 -18.19 24.37
CA ARG A 62 -1.59 -18.51 24.96
C ARG A 62 -1.02 -19.80 24.39
N ASN A 63 -0.93 -19.87 23.07
CA ASN A 63 -0.44 -21.05 22.35
C ASN A 63 1.09 -21.17 22.40
N GLY A 64 1.81 -20.05 22.51
CA GLY A 64 3.27 -20.01 22.71
C GLY A 64 3.69 -19.11 23.88
N ASP A 65 5.01 -18.96 24.06
CA ASP A 65 5.58 -18.24 25.21
C ASP A 65 5.69 -16.72 24.95
N LEU A 66 6.06 -16.33 23.73
CA LEU A 66 6.12 -14.94 23.27
C LEU A 66 5.25 -14.73 22.01
N ALA A 67 4.69 -13.54 21.83
CA ALA A 67 4.07 -13.10 20.59
C ALA A 67 5.01 -12.15 19.83
N TYR A 68 5.18 -12.40 18.53
CA TYR A 68 6.02 -11.61 17.63
C TYR A 68 5.16 -10.98 16.52
N ARG A 69 5.60 -11.05 15.25
CA ARG A 69 4.90 -10.47 14.10
C ARG A 69 3.45 -10.92 14.07
N THR A 70 2.59 -9.94 13.84
CA THR A 70 1.16 -10.16 13.74
C THR A 70 0.68 -9.59 12.40
N TYR A 71 -0.07 -10.40 11.67
CA TYR A 71 -0.63 -10.07 10.37
C TYR A 71 -2.15 -10.10 10.45
N LEU A 72 -2.80 -9.09 9.86
CA LEU A 72 -4.22 -9.09 9.62
C LEU A 72 -4.48 -9.76 8.27
N GLN A 73 -5.12 -10.93 8.29
CA GLN A 73 -5.60 -11.59 7.10
C GLN A 73 -7.05 -11.15 6.83
N VAL A 74 -7.32 -10.66 5.63
CA VAL A 74 -8.68 -10.25 5.21
C VAL A 74 -8.93 -10.75 3.80
N THR A 75 -10.07 -11.39 3.58
CA THR A 75 -10.52 -11.84 2.26
C THR A 75 -11.60 -10.89 1.75
N LEU A 76 -11.25 -10.12 0.72
CA LEU A 76 -12.15 -9.20 0.03
C LEU A 76 -13.14 -9.98 -0.85
N PRO A 77 -14.41 -9.55 -0.94
CA PRO A 77 -15.40 -10.21 -1.78
C PRO A 77 -15.14 -9.96 -3.27
N GLU A 78 -15.62 -10.88 -4.10
CA GLU A 78 -15.72 -10.67 -5.54
C GLU A 78 -16.75 -9.58 -5.85
N ILE A 79 -16.39 -8.62 -6.72
CA ILE A 79 -17.34 -7.64 -7.27
C ILE A 79 -17.53 -7.92 -8.75
N ASN A 80 -18.69 -8.48 -9.11
CA ASN A 80 -18.96 -8.94 -10.46
C ASN A 80 -20.01 -8.11 -11.21
N GLN A 81 -20.11 -8.40 -12.51
CA GLN A 81 -21.00 -7.70 -13.43
C GLN A 81 -22.50 -7.86 -13.13
N LEU A 82 -22.89 -8.89 -12.37
CA LEU A 82 -24.29 -9.11 -11.96
C LEU A 82 -24.73 -8.15 -10.85
N MET A 83 -23.80 -7.43 -10.21
CA MET A 83 -24.09 -6.44 -9.17
C MET A 83 -24.55 -5.07 -9.73
N GLY A 84 -24.83 -5.00 -11.04
CA GLY A 84 -25.32 -3.81 -11.74
C GLY A 84 -26.86 -3.72 -11.83
N LEU A 85 -27.35 -2.93 -12.79
CA LEU A 85 -28.79 -2.71 -13.03
C LEU A 85 -29.37 -3.80 -13.96
N GLY A 86 -29.65 -5.00 -13.44
CA GLY A 86 -30.38 -6.07 -14.15
C GLY A 86 -29.55 -6.89 -15.16
N ASN A 87 -30.20 -7.88 -15.82
CA ASN A 87 -29.58 -8.94 -16.65
C ASN A 87 -28.33 -8.50 -17.45
N TYR A 88 -27.15 -8.78 -16.90
CA TYR A 88 -25.88 -8.62 -17.59
C TYR A 88 -25.77 -9.62 -18.75
N THR A 89 -25.35 -9.13 -19.91
CA THR A 89 -24.97 -9.94 -21.06
C THR A 89 -23.58 -9.51 -21.50
N THR A 90 -22.64 -10.45 -21.62
CA THR A 90 -21.24 -10.18 -21.98
C THR A 90 -21.14 -9.34 -23.26
N GLY A 91 -20.32 -8.29 -23.25
CA GLY A 91 -20.10 -7.40 -24.40
C GLY A 91 -21.13 -6.27 -24.58
N GLN A 92 -22.01 -6.02 -23.61
CA GLN A 92 -22.86 -4.82 -23.59
C GLN A 92 -22.31 -3.74 -22.66
N ASN A 93 -22.55 -2.46 -23.00
CA ASN A 93 -22.17 -1.26 -22.21
C ASN A 93 -23.00 -1.08 -20.91
N THR A 94 -23.50 -2.17 -20.34
CA THR A 94 -24.36 -2.21 -19.16
C THR A 94 -23.77 -3.20 -18.17
N GLY A 95 -23.20 -2.71 -17.09
CA GLY A 95 -22.57 -3.55 -16.07
C GLY A 95 -22.01 -2.73 -14.90
N VAL A 96 -21.03 -3.28 -14.21
CA VAL A 96 -20.38 -2.70 -13.04
C VAL A 96 -18.96 -2.30 -13.40
N TYR A 97 -18.63 -1.05 -13.12
CA TYR A 97 -17.26 -0.55 -13.18
C TYR A 97 -16.80 -0.40 -11.74
N ALA A 98 -15.84 -1.21 -11.30
CA ALA A 98 -15.40 -1.22 -9.92
C ALA A 98 -13.88 -1.26 -9.80
N ARG A 99 -13.36 -0.67 -8.73
CA ARG A 99 -12.00 -0.87 -8.23
C ARG A 99 -11.97 -0.67 -6.72
N TRP A 100 -11.05 -1.34 -6.05
CA TRP A 100 -10.67 -0.96 -4.71
C TRP A 100 -9.82 0.32 -4.77
N LEU A 101 -9.99 1.21 -3.80
CA LEU A 101 -9.12 2.37 -3.68
C LEU A 101 -7.69 1.93 -3.35
N ASP A 102 -6.73 2.79 -3.69
CA ASP A 102 -5.30 2.46 -3.65
C ASP A 102 -4.88 2.00 -2.26
N TYR A 103 -3.96 1.03 -2.19
CA TYR A 103 -3.50 0.39 -0.95
C TYR A 103 -4.66 -0.16 -0.08
N PRO A 104 -5.52 -1.06 -0.62
CA PRO A 104 -6.76 -1.45 0.03
C PRO A 104 -6.57 -2.08 1.41
N GLY A 105 -5.48 -2.84 1.63
CA GLY A 105 -5.17 -3.41 2.93
C GLY A 105 -4.90 -2.37 4.03
N GLU A 106 -4.21 -1.28 3.69
CA GLU A 106 -3.97 -0.17 4.63
C GLU A 106 -5.22 0.70 4.77
N GLN A 107 -5.92 0.97 3.67
CA GLN A 107 -7.16 1.76 3.67
C GLN A 107 -8.26 1.10 4.50
N LEU A 108 -8.36 -0.24 4.48
CA LEU A 108 -9.34 -1.00 5.26
C LEU A 108 -9.23 -0.72 6.77
N VAL A 109 -8.00 -0.49 7.28
CA VAL A 109 -7.75 -0.31 8.71
C VAL A 109 -8.03 1.14 9.11
N ALA A 110 -9.13 1.37 9.82
CA ALA A 110 -9.41 2.68 10.40
C ALA A 110 -8.46 2.92 11.59
N GLN A 111 -8.45 1.99 12.54
CA GLN A 111 -7.50 1.95 13.64
C GLN A 111 -7.36 0.53 14.20
N VAL A 112 -6.20 0.26 14.79
CA VAL A 112 -5.92 -0.98 15.52
C VAL A 112 -5.27 -0.65 16.86
N GLU A 113 -5.73 -1.31 17.92
CA GLU A 113 -5.29 -1.07 19.30
C GLU A 113 -4.81 -2.36 19.94
N VAL A 114 -3.73 -2.26 20.72
CA VAL A 114 -3.29 -3.33 21.62
C VAL A 114 -3.65 -2.96 23.04
N GLU A 115 -4.42 -3.83 23.69
CA GLU A 115 -4.79 -3.74 25.09
C GLU A 115 -4.19 -4.88 25.90
N ILE A 116 -3.65 -4.57 27.08
CA ILE A 116 -3.13 -5.56 28.03
C ILE A 116 -3.84 -5.33 29.36
N GLY A 117 -4.58 -6.33 29.85
CA GLY A 117 -5.30 -6.23 31.13
C GLY A 117 -6.35 -5.11 31.16
N GLY A 118 -6.91 -4.75 30.00
CA GLY A 118 -7.89 -3.66 29.85
C GLY A 118 -7.29 -2.25 29.74
N GLN A 119 -5.96 -2.11 29.78
CA GLN A 119 -5.28 -0.85 29.48
C GLN A 119 -4.82 -0.84 28.02
N ARG A 120 -5.17 0.21 27.27
CA ARG A 120 -4.62 0.47 25.94
C ARG A 120 -3.14 0.83 26.03
N ILE A 121 -2.31 0.04 25.36
CA ILE A 121 -0.85 0.22 25.32
C ILE A 121 -0.44 1.03 24.10
N ASP A 122 -0.92 0.68 22.91
CA ASP A 122 -0.61 1.41 21.68
C ASP A 122 -1.81 1.40 20.73
N ARG A 123 -1.87 2.39 19.84
CA ARG A 123 -2.90 2.52 18.80
C ARG A 123 -2.25 2.99 17.51
N GLN A 124 -2.58 2.31 16.41
CA GLN A 124 -2.10 2.63 15.07
C GLN A 124 -3.28 2.83 14.12
N TYR A 125 -3.03 3.51 13.00
CA TYR A 125 -4.02 3.88 11.99
C TYR A 125 -3.53 3.40 10.61
N GLY A 126 -4.44 3.14 9.67
CA GLY A 126 -4.08 2.77 8.29
C GLY A 126 -3.17 3.82 7.63
N ASP A 127 -3.53 5.10 7.76
CA ASP A 127 -2.73 6.22 7.26
C ASP A 127 -1.31 6.25 7.85
N TRP A 128 -1.19 5.94 9.15
CA TRP A 128 0.11 5.85 9.80
C TRP A 128 0.94 4.69 9.25
N MET A 129 0.34 3.51 9.04
CA MET A 129 1.02 2.37 8.47
C MET A 129 1.55 2.69 7.07
N HIS A 130 0.72 3.34 6.25
CA HIS A 130 1.11 3.81 4.92
C HIS A 130 2.33 4.74 4.98
N ILE A 131 2.23 5.81 5.77
CA ILE A 131 3.31 6.80 5.94
C ILE A 131 4.60 6.14 6.46
N TRP A 132 4.48 5.27 7.45
CA TRP A 132 5.64 4.60 8.05
C TRP A 132 6.30 3.63 7.07
N ASN A 133 5.52 2.89 6.28
CA ASN A 133 6.06 2.01 5.25
C ASN A 133 6.78 2.80 4.16
N GLN A 134 6.27 3.96 3.75
CA GLN A 134 6.96 4.81 2.77
C GLN A 134 8.35 5.28 3.25
N LEU A 135 8.49 5.55 4.55
CA LEU A 135 9.74 6.00 5.16
C LEU A 135 10.74 4.87 5.39
N THR A 136 10.25 3.69 5.81
CA THR A 136 11.11 2.62 6.34
C THR A 136 11.33 1.45 5.40
N MET A 137 10.48 1.27 4.38
CA MET A 137 10.55 0.12 3.49
C MET A 137 11.58 0.34 2.36
N THR A 138 12.41 -0.67 2.12
CA THR A 138 13.37 -0.66 1.02
C THR A 138 12.68 -0.95 -0.31
N SER A 139 13.18 -0.38 -1.41
CA SER A 139 12.62 -0.55 -2.75
C SER A 139 12.50 -2.01 -3.20
N GLU A 140 13.39 -2.88 -2.70
CA GLU A 140 13.40 -4.31 -3.02
C GLU A 140 12.18 -5.06 -2.48
N GLN A 141 11.61 -4.63 -1.36
CA GLN A 141 10.48 -5.30 -0.71
C GLN A 141 9.11 -4.77 -1.15
N ILE A 142 9.06 -3.57 -1.75
CA ILE A 142 7.83 -2.87 -2.13
C ILE A 142 6.90 -3.74 -2.98
N ARG A 143 7.41 -4.36 -4.05
CA ARG A 143 6.57 -5.17 -4.95
C ARG A 143 5.94 -6.37 -4.26
N GLY A 144 6.64 -6.98 -3.31
CA GLY A 144 6.10 -8.05 -2.47
C GLY A 144 5.03 -7.52 -1.51
N TYR A 145 5.31 -6.36 -0.90
CA TYR A 145 4.39 -5.68 -0.01
C TYR A 145 3.08 -5.30 -0.69
N PHE A 146 3.14 -4.71 -1.88
CA PHE A 146 1.97 -4.33 -2.68
C PHE A 146 1.05 -5.51 -2.96
N LYS A 147 1.62 -6.69 -3.24
CA LYS A 147 0.83 -7.93 -3.37
C LYS A 147 0.18 -8.36 -2.05
N MET A 148 0.87 -8.19 -0.92
CA MET A 148 0.33 -8.51 0.40
C MET A 148 -0.86 -7.62 0.77
N ILE A 149 -0.78 -6.32 0.49
CA ILE A 149 -1.84 -5.36 0.84
C ILE A 149 -2.82 -5.06 -0.29
N GLY A 150 -2.68 -5.72 -1.44
CA GLY A 150 -3.62 -5.65 -2.55
C GLY A 150 -3.48 -4.42 -3.45
N ASN A 151 -2.35 -3.70 -3.41
CA ASN A 151 -2.06 -2.62 -4.36
C ASN A 151 -1.57 -3.21 -5.69
N THR A 152 -2.48 -3.82 -6.45
CA THR A 152 -2.18 -4.49 -7.73
C THR A 152 -3.16 -4.05 -8.80
N THR A 153 -2.74 -4.11 -10.07
CA THR A 153 -3.59 -3.81 -11.23
C THR A 153 -4.89 -4.61 -11.26
N GLN A 154 -4.95 -5.79 -10.62
CA GLN A 154 -6.18 -6.58 -10.53
C GLN A 154 -7.23 -6.05 -9.56
N LEU A 155 -6.81 -5.32 -8.52
CA LEU A 155 -7.69 -4.82 -7.47
C LEU A 155 -7.90 -3.32 -7.54
N THR A 156 -6.85 -2.56 -7.87
CA THR A 156 -6.88 -1.10 -7.83
C THR A 156 -7.17 -0.46 -9.18
N PHE A 157 -7.18 -1.22 -10.28
CA PHE A 157 -7.64 -0.71 -11.58
C PHE A 157 -9.10 -1.06 -11.83
N ILE A 158 -9.75 -0.23 -12.62
CA ILE A 158 -11.16 -0.38 -12.98
C ILE A 158 -11.43 -1.67 -13.77
N THR A 159 -12.50 -2.36 -13.39
CA THR A 159 -13.10 -3.46 -14.17
C THR A 159 -13.99 -2.91 -15.28
N ASP A 160 -14.09 -3.62 -16.39
CA ASP A 160 -14.98 -3.28 -17.50
C ASP A 160 -15.83 -4.48 -17.92
N PRO A 161 -17.15 -4.31 -18.19
CA PRO A 161 -18.01 -5.36 -18.76
C PRO A 161 -17.45 -6.05 -20.03
N SER A 162 -16.61 -5.36 -20.80
CA SER A 162 -16.00 -5.85 -22.04
C SER A 162 -14.71 -6.65 -21.83
N PHE A 163 -14.15 -6.65 -20.61
CA PHE A 163 -12.94 -7.40 -20.28
C PHE A 163 -13.21 -8.90 -20.10
N SER A 164 -12.13 -9.67 -19.99
CA SER A 164 -12.20 -11.12 -19.83
C SER A 164 -12.78 -11.53 -18.48
N ASP A 165 -13.43 -12.70 -18.43
CA ASP A 165 -13.94 -13.26 -17.17
C ASP A 165 -12.82 -13.57 -16.17
N VAL A 166 -13.17 -13.61 -14.88
CA VAL A 166 -12.26 -14.05 -13.81
C VAL A 166 -12.12 -15.56 -13.84
N GLU A 167 -10.89 -16.07 -13.90
CA GLU A 167 -10.64 -17.51 -13.82
C GLU A 167 -10.96 -18.03 -12.42
N SER A 168 -11.90 -18.97 -12.33
CA SER A 168 -12.09 -19.77 -11.12
C SER A 168 -11.13 -20.96 -11.14
N PRO A 169 -10.62 -21.45 -9.99
CA PRO A 169 -9.68 -22.59 -9.94
C PRO A 169 -10.16 -23.88 -10.65
N CYS A 170 -11.42 -23.96 -11.05
CA CYS A 170 -12.04 -25.11 -11.73
C CYS A 170 -12.64 -24.79 -13.11
N ASP A 171 -12.54 -23.56 -13.62
CA ASP A 171 -13.13 -23.14 -14.91
C ASP A 171 -12.03 -22.81 -15.95
N SER A 172 -12.26 -23.16 -17.21
CA SER A 172 -11.26 -23.10 -18.29
C SER A 172 -11.60 -22.12 -19.41
N LEU A 173 -12.62 -21.27 -19.25
CA LEU A 173 -13.07 -20.34 -20.30
C LEU A 173 -12.40 -18.96 -20.23
N ALA A 174 -11.81 -18.59 -19.08
CA ALA A 174 -11.07 -17.35 -18.90
C ALA A 174 -9.57 -17.48 -19.21
N PRO A 175 -8.87 -16.41 -19.64
CA PRO A 175 -7.42 -16.41 -19.75
C PRO A 175 -6.75 -16.75 -18.42
N ARG A 176 -5.72 -17.60 -18.44
CA ARG A 176 -4.94 -17.96 -17.24
C ARG A 176 -3.93 -16.90 -16.82
N GLN A 177 -3.60 -16.03 -17.76
CA GLN A 177 -2.60 -15.00 -17.61
C GLN A 177 -3.15 -13.93 -16.66
N VAL A 178 -2.43 -13.74 -15.56
CA VAL A 178 -2.73 -12.77 -14.49
C VAL A 178 -2.74 -11.33 -15.03
N CYS A 179 -2.05 -11.07 -16.14
CA CYS A 179 -1.99 -9.76 -16.79
C CYS A 179 -3.24 -9.40 -17.61
N ALA A 180 -4.13 -10.34 -17.90
CA ALA A 180 -5.33 -10.07 -18.68
C ALA A 180 -6.30 -9.18 -17.86
N PRO A 181 -6.79 -8.06 -18.43
CA PRO A 181 -7.84 -7.24 -17.83
C PRO A 181 -9.06 -8.09 -17.50
N ARG A 182 -9.66 -7.85 -16.34
CA ARG A 182 -10.79 -8.65 -15.83
C ARG A 182 -12.06 -7.82 -15.71
N ASN A 183 -13.18 -8.44 -16.05
CA ASN A 183 -14.50 -7.84 -15.89
C ASN A 183 -15.04 -7.93 -14.46
N ALA A 184 -14.32 -8.49 -13.50
CA ALA A 184 -14.75 -8.50 -12.11
C ALA A 184 -13.54 -8.37 -11.20
N LEU A 185 -13.74 -7.79 -10.02
CA LEU A 185 -12.73 -7.78 -8.98
C LEU A 185 -12.72 -9.17 -8.35
N PRO A 186 -11.60 -9.91 -8.40
CA PRO A 186 -11.54 -11.26 -7.88
C PRO A 186 -11.57 -11.29 -6.35
N GLU A 187 -12.16 -12.35 -5.78
CA GLU A 187 -12.00 -12.66 -4.35
C GLU A 187 -10.51 -12.82 -4.04
N THR A 188 -9.98 -11.98 -3.15
CA THR A 188 -8.54 -11.92 -2.88
C THR A 188 -8.27 -11.83 -1.39
N THR A 189 -7.33 -12.64 -0.91
CA THR A 189 -6.87 -12.61 0.48
C THR A 189 -5.63 -11.74 0.63
N LEU A 190 -5.73 -10.74 1.50
CA LEU A 190 -4.69 -9.78 1.85
C LEU A 190 -4.05 -10.13 3.19
N TYR A 191 -2.78 -9.77 3.37
CA TYR A 191 -2.01 -9.94 4.60
C TYR A 191 -1.38 -8.60 5.00
N VAL A 192 -1.99 -7.88 5.92
CA VAL A 192 -1.54 -6.54 6.35
C VAL A 192 -0.68 -6.68 7.62
N PRO A 193 0.63 -6.36 7.58
CA PRO A 193 1.49 -6.47 8.76
C PRO A 193 1.20 -5.33 9.75
N LEU A 194 0.95 -5.68 11.02
CA LEU A 194 0.79 -4.70 12.09
C LEU A 194 2.17 -4.22 12.57
N GLN A 195 2.31 -2.93 12.88
CA GLN A 195 3.61 -2.30 13.16
C GLN A 195 3.83 -1.97 14.65
N PHE A 196 3.25 -2.76 15.56
CA PHE A 196 3.46 -2.58 17.00
C PHE A 196 4.93 -2.83 17.39
N TRP A 197 5.34 -2.34 18.57
CA TRP A 197 6.72 -2.47 19.06
C TRP A 197 7.24 -3.91 19.11
N PHE A 198 6.34 -4.88 19.35
CA PHE A 198 6.68 -6.31 19.42
C PHE A 198 6.70 -6.98 18.04
N CYS A 199 6.22 -6.33 16.97
CA CYS A 199 6.27 -6.84 15.61
C CYS A 199 7.61 -6.50 14.91
N THR A 200 8.23 -5.39 15.29
CA THR A 200 9.40 -4.84 14.58
C THR A 200 10.72 -5.45 15.03
N ASN A 201 10.88 -5.75 16.33
CA ASN A 201 12.11 -6.27 16.90
C ASN A 201 11.87 -7.54 17.73
N PRO A 202 12.54 -8.67 17.44
CA PRO A 202 12.37 -9.91 18.22
C PRO A 202 12.80 -9.75 19.69
N GLY A 203 13.72 -8.82 20.00
CA GLY A 203 14.11 -8.51 21.37
C GLY A 203 13.01 -7.84 22.20
N LEU A 204 11.94 -7.37 21.55
CA LEU A 204 10.76 -6.76 22.17
C LEU A 204 9.50 -7.62 22.02
N ALA A 205 9.64 -8.88 21.62
CA ALA A 205 8.53 -9.82 21.53
C ALA A 205 7.77 -9.87 22.87
N LEU A 206 6.45 -9.88 22.81
CA LEU A 206 5.60 -9.71 23.99
C LEU A 206 5.54 -11.03 24.78
N PRO A 207 6.02 -11.09 26.04
CA PRO A 207 6.06 -12.35 26.79
C PRO A 207 4.69 -12.71 27.37
N LEU A 208 3.91 -13.49 26.61
CA LEU A 208 2.61 -14.00 27.02
C LEU A 208 2.71 -14.86 28.29
N ILE A 209 3.79 -15.61 28.44
CA ILE A 209 4.04 -16.43 29.64
C ILE A 209 4.18 -15.60 30.93
N ALA A 210 4.68 -14.36 30.81
CA ALA A 210 4.85 -13.45 31.95
C ALA A 210 3.57 -12.66 32.28
N LEU A 211 2.55 -12.72 31.41
CA LEU A 211 1.27 -12.01 31.52
C LEU A 211 0.15 -12.95 31.96
N GLN A 212 0.35 -13.75 33.02
CA GLN A 212 -0.61 -14.79 33.41
C GLN A 212 -2.00 -14.26 33.81
N TYR A 213 -2.09 -13.07 34.39
CA TYR A 213 -3.34 -12.49 34.88
C TYR A 213 -3.92 -11.43 33.94
N HIS A 214 -3.15 -10.98 32.94
CA HIS A 214 -3.61 -10.03 31.93
C HIS A 214 -3.78 -10.74 30.57
N GLU A 215 -4.95 -10.56 29.97
CA GLU A 215 -5.16 -10.96 28.58
C GLU A 215 -4.63 -9.87 27.66
N VAL A 216 -4.09 -10.29 26.51
CA VAL A 216 -3.70 -9.40 25.42
C VAL A 216 -4.82 -9.41 24.39
N LYS A 217 -5.37 -8.25 24.07
CA LYS A 217 -6.46 -8.08 23.12
C LYS A 217 -6.04 -7.12 22.02
N ILE A 218 -6.37 -7.46 20.79
CA ILE A 218 -6.21 -6.58 19.63
C ILE A 218 -7.61 -6.16 19.19
N ASN A 219 -7.90 -4.86 19.29
CA ASN A 219 -9.15 -4.29 18.81
C ASN A 219 -8.89 -3.68 17.44
N LEU A 220 -9.69 -4.07 16.44
CA LEU A 220 -9.58 -3.60 15.07
C LEU A 220 -10.90 -2.91 14.68
N ASP A 221 -10.77 -1.70 14.16
CA ASP A 221 -11.87 -0.95 13.57
C ASP A 221 -11.67 -0.95 12.04
N ILE A 222 -12.63 -1.53 11.33
CA ILE A 222 -12.61 -1.67 9.88
C ILE A 222 -13.40 -0.50 9.28
N ARG A 223 -12.85 0.17 8.26
CA ARG A 223 -13.53 1.26 7.56
C ARG A 223 -14.81 0.77 6.86
N PRO A 224 -15.82 1.64 6.68
CA PRO A 224 -16.98 1.32 5.85
C PRO A 224 -16.56 1.09 4.40
N ILE A 225 -17.28 0.22 3.69
CA ILE A 225 -16.97 -0.15 2.29
C ILE A 225 -17.00 1.07 1.35
N ASP A 226 -17.80 2.08 1.66
CA ASP A 226 -17.88 3.34 0.92
C ASP A 226 -16.55 4.12 0.88
N GLU A 227 -15.66 3.90 1.86
CA GLU A 227 -14.32 4.50 1.92
C GLU A 227 -13.23 3.60 1.32
N CYS A 228 -13.58 2.40 0.87
CA CYS A 228 -12.64 1.40 0.35
C CYS A 228 -12.90 1.03 -1.12
N LEU A 229 -14.15 1.10 -1.58
CA LEU A 229 -14.58 0.66 -2.90
C LEU A 229 -15.10 1.86 -3.72
N TRP A 230 -14.68 1.94 -4.98
CA TRP A 230 -15.34 2.78 -5.98
C TRP A 230 -16.04 1.88 -7.00
N ALA A 231 -17.38 1.91 -7.04
CA ALA A 231 -18.18 1.08 -7.94
C ALA A 231 -19.38 1.84 -8.52
N VAL A 232 -19.48 1.93 -9.84
CA VAL A 232 -20.53 2.65 -10.56
C VAL A 232 -21.17 1.80 -11.66
N THR A 233 -22.40 2.12 -12.03
CA THR A 233 -23.14 1.37 -13.06
C THR A 233 -22.93 1.92 -14.48
N THR A 234 -22.22 3.04 -14.63
CA THR A 234 -21.98 3.71 -15.91
C THR A 234 -20.84 4.72 -15.79
N LEU A 235 -20.06 4.84 -16.86
CA LEU A 235 -19.09 5.93 -17.07
C LEU A 235 -19.61 7.01 -18.04
N ASN A 236 -20.77 6.76 -18.66
CA ASN A 236 -21.31 7.57 -19.75
C ASN A 236 -22.22 8.69 -19.20
N CYS A 237 -21.63 9.81 -18.81
CA CYS A 237 -22.34 10.98 -18.29
C CYS A 237 -22.33 12.13 -19.33
N ASN A 238 -23.47 12.80 -19.54
CA ASN A 238 -23.57 13.95 -20.46
C ASN A 238 -24.54 15.05 -19.96
N GLN A 239 -24.42 16.25 -20.53
CA GLN A 239 -25.27 17.40 -20.16
C GLN A 239 -26.64 17.41 -20.86
N ASN A 240 -26.84 16.60 -21.90
CA ASN A 240 -28.08 16.52 -22.66
C ASN A 240 -28.35 15.06 -23.12
N PRO A 241 -28.94 14.22 -22.27
CA PRO A 241 -29.16 12.79 -22.57
C PRO A 241 -30.20 12.55 -23.66
N TRP A 242 -30.92 13.59 -24.12
CA TRP A 242 -31.92 13.47 -25.18
C TRP A 242 -31.35 13.76 -26.57
N ALA A 243 -30.66 12.76 -27.10
CA ALA A 243 -30.48 12.57 -28.54
C ALA A 243 -30.24 11.08 -28.88
N GLY A 244 -31.12 10.17 -28.44
CA GLY A 244 -31.21 8.82 -29.01
C GLY A 244 -30.11 7.81 -28.65
N GLU A 245 -29.11 8.15 -27.84
CA GLU A 245 -28.10 7.19 -27.36
C GLU A 245 -28.56 6.53 -26.05
N SER A 246 -28.95 5.25 -26.14
CA SER A 246 -29.31 4.45 -24.97
C SER A 246 -28.14 4.33 -23.98
N GLY A 247 -28.36 4.64 -22.70
CA GLY A 247 -27.39 4.37 -21.62
C GLY A 247 -26.62 5.57 -21.04
N GLN A 248 -26.93 6.81 -21.45
CA GLN A 248 -26.30 8.02 -20.91
C GLN A 248 -27.06 8.65 -19.74
N TYR A 249 -26.34 9.19 -18.77
CA TYR A 249 -26.88 9.78 -17.53
C TYR A 249 -26.57 11.28 -17.43
N ASN A 250 -27.47 12.04 -16.80
CA ASN A 250 -27.25 13.47 -16.53
C ASN A 250 -26.03 13.70 -15.64
N VAL A 251 -25.22 14.70 -15.99
CA VAL A 251 -24.17 15.27 -15.12
C VAL A 251 -24.73 15.64 -13.75
N GLY A 252 -23.98 15.36 -12.68
CA GLY A 252 -24.38 15.67 -11.30
C GLY A 252 -25.29 14.63 -10.64
N ARG A 253 -25.65 13.55 -11.34
CA ARG A 253 -26.44 12.45 -10.77
C ARG A 253 -25.52 11.38 -10.15
N PRO A 254 -25.82 10.88 -8.93
CA PRO A 254 -25.10 9.73 -8.38
C PRO A 254 -25.47 8.45 -9.15
N VAL A 255 -24.46 7.66 -9.51
CA VAL A 255 -24.60 6.39 -10.26
C VAL A 255 -23.93 5.19 -9.57
N PRO A 256 -24.10 5.00 -8.24
CA PRO A 256 -23.44 3.92 -7.52
C PRO A 256 -23.98 2.53 -7.89
N ALA A 257 -23.11 1.53 -7.92
CA ALA A 257 -23.50 0.13 -8.00
C ALA A 257 -23.95 -0.37 -6.61
N THR A 258 -25.20 -0.13 -6.25
CA THR A 258 -25.72 -0.36 -4.88
C THR A 258 -25.53 -1.79 -4.37
N ILE A 259 -25.58 -2.82 -5.23
CA ILE A 259 -25.39 -4.22 -4.81
C ILE A 259 -23.93 -4.48 -4.42
N ALA A 260 -22.97 -3.82 -5.07
CA ALA A 260 -21.54 -3.93 -4.74
C ALA A 260 -21.23 -3.34 -3.36
N TYR A 261 -21.89 -2.22 -3.00
CA TYR A 261 -21.75 -1.60 -1.67
C TYR A 261 -22.46 -2.35 -0.54
N ASN A 262 -23.28 -3.35 -0.85
CA ASN A 262 -23.90 -4.22 0.15
C ASN A 262 -23.12 -5.52 0.40
N GLN A 263 -21.92 -5.66 -0.18
CA GLN A 263 -21.07 -6.82 0.05
C GLN A 263 -20.39 -6.75 1.42
N SER A 264 -20.22 -7.93 2.03
CA SER A 264 -19.49 -8.11 3.28
C SER A 264 -18.10 -8.70 3.03
N LEU A 265 -17.19 -8.57 4.00
CA LEU A 265 -15.95 -9.33 3.99
C LEU A 265 -16.23 -10.84 3.98
N VAL A 266 -15.49 -11.59 3.17
CA VAL A 266 -15.64 -13.06 3.09
C VAL A 266 -15.09 -13.71 4.36
N ALA A 267 -13.92 -13.26 4.80
CA ALA A 267 -13.27 -13.71 6.02
C ALA A 267 -12.32 -12.64 6.55
N ALA A 268 -12.06 -12.65 7.86
CA ALA A 268 -10.95 -11.94 8.46
C ALA A 268 -10.46 -12.66 9.72
N SER A 269 -9.14 -12.69 9.92
CA SER A 269 -8.49 -13.27 11.09
C SER A 269 -7.13 -12.62 11.35
N LEU A 270 -6.55 -12.88 12.53
CA LEU A 270 -5.19 -12.43 12.86
C LEU A 270 -4.24 -13.62 12.90
N TYR A 271 -3.13 -13.54 12.20
CA TYR A 271 -2.04 -14.51 12.31
C TYR A 271 -1.00 -13.94 13.26
N VAL A 272 -0.67 -14.70 14.31
CA VAL A 272 0.36 -14.32 15.28
C VAL A 272 1.48 -15.32 15.22
N ASP A 273 2.70 -14.84 15.03
CA ASP A 273 3.91 -15.64 15.14
C ASP A 273 4.23 -15.85 16.63
N TYR A 274 4.03 -17.08 17.09
CA TYR A 274 4.37 -17.50 18.45
C TYR A 274 5.80 -18.01 18.51
N VAL A 275 6.53 -17.56 19.52
CA VAL A 275 7.88 -18.06 19.82
C VAL A 275 7.79 -19.05 21.00
N PHE A 276 8.32 -20.25 20.78
CA PHE A 276 8.42 -21.32 21.77
C PHE A 276 9.84 -21.36 22.32
N LEU A 277 9.97 -21.24 23.64
CA LEU A 277 11.26 -21.19 24.31
C LEU A 277 11.59 -22.53 24.97
N ASP A 278 12.88 -22.85 25.02
CA ASP A 278 13.34 -24.00 25.81
C ASP A 278 13.06 -23.81 27.30
N THR A 279 12.97 -24.91 28.04
CA THR A 279 12.46 -24.98 29.42
C THR A 279 13.12 -23.99 30.37
N ASP A 280 14.45 -23.82 30.29
CA ASP A 280 15.18 -22.93 31.17
C ASP A 280 14.97 -21.45 30.81
N GLU A 281 14.90 -21.12 29.53
CA GLU A 281 14.60 -19.76 29.07
C GLU A 281 13.15 -19.38 29.40
N ARG A 282 12.23 -20.31 29.15
CA ARG A 282 10.81 -20.19 29.49
C ARG A 282 10.61 -19.91 30.98
N ARG A 283 11.31 -20.64 31.86
CA ARG A 283 11.27 -20.41 33.33
C ARG A 283 11.81 -19.03 33.69
N ARG A 284 12.93 -18.61 33.11
CA ARG A 284 13.52 -17.28 33.34
C ARG A 284 12.58 -16.17 32.87
N MET A 285 11.97 -16.32 31.70
CA MET A 285 10.98 -15.38 31.17
C MET A 285 9.70 -15.32 32.01
N ALA A 286 9.26 -16.42 32.61
CA ALA A 286 8.07 -16.41 33.47
C ALA A 286 8.31 -15.77 34.85
N GLN A 287 9.51 -15.93 35.42
CA GLN A 287 9.81 -15.56 36.81
C GLN A 287 10.42 -14.17 36.96
N ASN A 288 11.25 -13.75 36.00
CA ASN A 288 11.95 -12.48 36.12
C ASN A 288 11.03 -11.30 35.75
N PRO A 289 11.18 -10.15 36.44
CA PRO A 289 10.54 -8.93 36.02
C PRO A 289 11.14 -8.43 34.70
N HIS A 290 10.30 -7.98 33.78
CA HIS A 290 10.71 -7.41 32.49
C HIS A 290 10.41 -5.92 32.42
N GLU A 291 11.36 -5.16 31.87
CA GLU A 291 11.16 -3.76 31.51
C GLU A 291 11.53 -3.60 30.03
N TYR A 292 10.52 -3.32 29.20
CA TYR A 292 10.72 -3.05 27.78
C TYR A 292 10.61 -1.56 27.52
N LEU A 293 11.61 -0.99 26.86
CA LEU A 293 11.47 0.32 26.24
C LEU A 293 10.66 0.14 24.95
N ILE A 294 9.45 0.69 24.90
CA ILE A 294 8.56 0.56 23.76
C ILE A 294 8.38 1.91 23.06
N CYS A 295 8.06 1.85 21.77
CA CYS A 295 7.59 3.00 21.01
C CYS A 295 6.06 3.00 21.02
N GLN A 296 5.46 4.18 21.18
CA GLN A 296 4.01 4.40 21.06
C GLN A 296 3.76 5.48 20.02
N LEU A 297 2.62 5.38 19.34
CA LEU A 297 2.14 6.42 18.44
C LEU A 297 1.19 7.36 19.19
N GLN A 298 1.41 8.66 19.06
CA GLN A 298 0.49 9.70 19.49
C GLN A 298 -0.10 10.41 18.29
N PHE A 299 -1.43 10.55 18.30
CA PHE A 299 -2.21 11.28 17.32
C PHE A 299 -3.38 11.95 18.04
N THR A 300 -3.50 13.27 17.90
CA THR A 300 -4.52 14.08 18.61
C THR A 300 -5.80 14.29 17.81
N GLY A 301 -5.89 13.75 16.60
CA GLY A 301 -7.00 13.95 15.67
C GLY A 301 -6.67 14.92 14.53
N ASP A 302 -7.61 15.02 13.59
CA ASP A 302 -7.51 15.91 12.42
C ASP A 302 -7.79 17.37 12.83
N GLU A 303 -6.96 18.30 12.36
CA GLU A 303 -7.18 19.74 12.52
C GLU A 303 -7.59 20.33 11.16
N SER A 304 -8.83 20.83 11.08
CA SER A 304 -9.35 21.45 9.85
C SER A 304 -8.76 22.85 9.64
N VAL A 305 -8.29 23.11 8.43
CA VAL A 305 -7.68 24.38 8.02
C VAL A 305 -8.33 24.90 6.74
N GLY A 306 -8.57 26.21 6.70
CA GLY A 306 -9.12 26.92 5.54
C GLY A 306 -8.41 28.25 5.24
N SER A 307 -7.31 28.52 5.95
CA SER A 307 -6.45 29.68 5.72
C SER A 307 -5.06 29.23 5.32
N SER A 308 -4.32 30.07 4.59
CA SER A 308 -2.95 29.76 4.20
C SER A 308 -1.99 29.73 5.39
N SER A 309 -2.18 30.56 6.42
CA SER A 309 -1.34 30.54 7.63
C SER A 309 -2.09 29.91 8.80
N ASN A 310 -1.55 28.83 9.36
CA ASN A 310 -2.17 28.10 10.47
C ASN A 310 -1.16 27.86 11.59
N LYS A 311 -1.64 27.94 12.83
CA LYS A 311 -0.85 27.63 14.03
C LYS A 311 -1.51 26.46 14.76
N ILE A 312 -0.91 25.28 14.62
CA ILE A 312 -1.38 24.03 15.20
C ILE A 312 -0.73 23.83 16.56
N LYS A 313 -1.52 23.61 17.61
CA LYS A 313 -1.00 23.32 18.94
C LYS A 313 -0.75 21.82 19.09
N LEU A 314 0.48 21.45 19.45
CA LEU A 314 0.87 20.06 19.66
C LEU A 314 0.68 19.69 21.12
N ASN A 315 -0.30 18.83 21.42
CA ASN A 315 -0.58 18.34 22.77
C ASN A 315 -0.01 16.92 22.96
N PHE A 316 1.27 16.75 22.62
CA PHE A 316 1.97 15.48 22.82
C PHE A 316 2.63 15.41 24.19
N ASN A 317 2.93 14.18 24.59
CA ASN A 317 3.54 13.84 25.87
C ASN A 317 4.79 12.95 25.63
N HIS A 318 5.54 12.67 26.70
CA HIS A 318 6.68 11.77 26.74
C HIS A 318 7.89 12.23 25.88
N PRO A 319 9.03 11.50 25.94
CA PRO A 319 10.15 11.70 25.02
C PRO A 319 9.78 11.29 23.59
N VAL A 320 9.46 12.27 22.75
CA VAL A 320 9.15 12.14 21.32
C VAL A 320 10.43 12.03 20.51
N LYS A 321 10.49 11.05 19.61
CA LYS A 321 11.60 10.77 18.69
C LYS A 321 11.53 11.64 17.45
N GLU A 322 10.34 11.79 16.89
CA GLU A 322 10.10 12.55 15.66
C GLU A 322 8.66 13.05 15.60
N LEU A 323 8.44 14.06 14.76
CA LEU A 323 7.13 14.52 14.34
C LEU A 323 6.99 14.23 12.85
N ILE A 324 5.85 13.66 12.46
CA ILE A 324 5.49 13.45 11.07
C ILE A 324 4.14 14.10 10.85
N TRP A 325 4.01 14.91 9.80
CA TRP A 325 2.74 15.54 9.49
C TRP A 325 2.44 15.52 8.00
N ILE A 326 1.15 15.50 7.72
CA ILE A 326 0.58 15.59 6.37
C ILE A 326 -0.51 16.65 6.38
N VAL A 327 -0.77 17.19 5.20
CA VAL A 327 -1.90 18.08 4.95
C VAL A 327 -2.68 17.47 3.80
N GLN A 328 -3.90 17.02 4.08
CA GLN A 328 -4.73 16.37 3.07
C GLN A 328 -5.85 17.32 2.65
N PRO A 329 -5.88 17.79 1.39
CA PRO A 329 -7.01 18.53 0.85
C PRO A 329 -8.30 17.71 0.92
N ASP A 330 -9.41 18.32 1.36
CA ASP A 330 -10.70 17.62 1.46
C ASP A 330 -11.21 17.20 0.07
N GLN A 331 -10.82 17.93 -0.99
CA GLN A 331 -11.16 17.59 -2.40
C GLN A 331 -10.59 16.23 -2.84
N ASN A 332 -9.51 15.73 -2.21
CA ASN A 332 -8.90 14.45 -2.55
C ASN A 332 -9.70 13.27 -1.96
N VAL A 333 -10.45 13.52 -0.87
CA VAL A 333 -11.12 12.48 -0.05
C VAL A 333 -12.63 12.69 0.08
N ASP A 334 -13.25 13.34 -0.90
CA ASP A 334 -14.71 13.45 -0.98
C ASP A 334 -15.34 12.21 -1.64
N TYR A 335 -15.50 11.16 -0.84
CA TYR A 335 -16.05 9.88 -1.27
C TYR A 335 -17.44 10.01 -1.92
N CYS A 336 -18.27 10.97 -1.48
CA CYS A 336 -19.61 11.16 -2.03
C CYS A 336 -19.57 11.73 -3.46
N SER A 337 -18.73 12.74 -3.71
CA SER A 337 -18.61 13.28 -5.07
C SER A 337 -17.95 12.32 -6.04
N SER A 338 -17.17 11.35 -5.55
CA SER A 338 -16.56 10.31 -6.41
C SER A 338 -17.58 9.45 -7.17
N LEU A 339 -18.82 9.33 -6.67
CA LEU A 339 -19.90 8.55 -7.30
C LEU A 339 -20.85 9.40 -8.15
N THR A 340 -20.58 10.70 -8.22
CA THR A 340 -21.43 11.67 -8.92
C THR A 340 -20.94 11.85 -10.36
N CYS A 341 -21.82 11.62 -11.33
CA CYS A 341 -21.52 11.72 -12.76
C CYS A 341 -20.79 13.03 -13.10
N ASP A 342 -19.65 12.92 -13.78
CA ASP A 342 -18.79 14.01 -14.28
C ASP A 342 -18.11 14.88 -13.20
N ALA A 343 -18.24 14.53 -11.91
CA ALA A 343 -17.46 15.14 -10.84
C ALA A 343 -15.96 14.84 -11.00
N LEU A 344 -15.12 15.64 -10.34
CA LEU A 344 -13.65 15.52 -10.45
C LEU A 344 -13.16 14.12 -10.05
N LEU A 345 -13.54 13.65 -8.86
CA LEU A 345 -13.14 12.34 -8.36
C LEU A 345 -13.77 11.18 -9.17
N PHE A 346 -14.93 11.39 -9.80
CA PHE A 346 -15.52 10.41 -10.72
C PHE A 346 -14.63 10.21 -11.97
N LYS A 347 -14.05 11.29 -12.51
CA LYS A 347 -13.17 11.25 -13.70
C LYS A 347 -11.84 10.55 -13.44
N VAL A 348 -11.34 10.64 -12.21
CA VAL A 348 -10.14 9.92 -11.76
C VAL A 348 -10.47 8.60 -11.06
N LEU A 349 -11.71 8.12 -11.24
CA LEU A 349 -12.15 6.79 -10.83
C LEU A 349 -12.17 6.56 -9.31
N GLY A 350 -12.32 7.58 -8.48
CA GLY A 350 -12.46 7.43 -7.03
C GLY A 350 -11.75 8.51 -6.21
N ALA A 351 -11.96 8.45 -4.91
CA ALA A 351 -11.19 9.24 -3.94
C ALA A 351 -9.74 8.75 -3.84
N GLN A 352 -8.85 9.62 -3.38
CA GLN A 352 -7.40 9.37 -3.28
C GLN A 352 -6.95 9.50 -1.82
N PRO A 353 -7.21 8.48 -0.97
CA PRO A 353 -7.00 8.55 0.48
C PRO A 353 -5.54 8.73 0.90
N PHE A 354 -4.60 8.31 0.06
CA PHE A 354 -3.15 8.44 0.32
C PHE A 354 -2.48 9.53 -0.50
N ASN A 355 -3.24 10.35 -1.22
CA ASN A 355 -2.71 11.55 -1.88
C ASN A 355 -2.68 12.73 -0.90
N TYR A 356 -1.48 13.05 -0.42
CA TYR A 356 -1.18 14.15 0.49
C TYR A 356 -0.65 15.41 -0.23
N THR A 357 -0.79 15.47 -1.55
CA THR A 357 -0.36 16.62 -2.36
C THR A 357 -1.49 17.63 -2.58
N ASP A 358 -1.15 18.81 -3.09
CA ASP A 358 -2.10 19.90 -3.32
C ASP A 358 -2.88 19.81 -4.65
N ALA A 359 -2.73 18.71 -5.39
CA ALA A 359 -3.50 18.42 -6.59
C ALA A 359 -3.96 16.96 -6.63
N ILE A 360 -5.02 16.71 -7.40
CA ILE A 360 -5.51 15.36 -7.69
C ILE A 360 -4.48 14.65 -8.57
N ASP A 361 -4.22 13.37 -8.28
CA ASP A 361 -3.45 12.51 -9.17
C ASP A 361 -4.27 12.27 -10.45
N ALA A 362 -3.75 12.79 -11.56
CA ALA A 362 -4.40 12.69 -12.86
C ALA A 362 -4.15 11.34 -13.55
N LEU A 363 -3.25 10.50 -13.02
CA LEU A 363 -2.95 9.20 -13.59
C LEU A 363 -4.13 8.25 -13.33
N PRO A 364 -4.82 7.78 -14.39
CA PRO A 364 -5.99 6.93 -14.20
C PRO A 364 -5.57 5.50 -13.85
N ASN A 365 -6.22 4.93 -12.84
CA ASN A 365 -6.13 3.51 -12.52
C ASN A 365 -6.99 2.68 -13.49
N ALA A 366 -6.63 2.68 -14.77
CA ALA A 366 -7.37 2.00 -15.82
C ALA A 366 -6.46 1.52 -16.95
N VAL A 367 -6.59 0.25 -17.34
CA VAL A 367 -5.82 -0.32 -18.46
C VAL A 367 -6.16 0.41 -19.77
N HIS A 368 -7.40 0.89 -19.92
CA HIS A 368 -7.87 1.73 -21.04
C HIS A 368 -7.04 2.98 -21.30
N ALA A 369 -6.32 3.49 -20.29
CA ALA A 369 -5.47 4.66 -20.47
C ALA A 369 -4.21 4.37 -21.28
N PHE A 370 -3.82 3.10 -21.38
CA PHE A 370 -2.53 2.69 -21.95
C PHE A 370 -2.66 1.88 -23.25
N GLY A 371 -3.86 1.45 -23.64
CA GLY A 371 -4.10 0.72 -24.88
C GLY A 371 -5.47 1.01 -25.49
N GLY A 372 -5.62 0.67 -26.76
CA GLY A 372 -6.84 0.92 -27.53
C GLY A 372 -8.01 0.00 -27.14
N PRO A 373 -9.26 0.43 -27.39
CA PRO A 373 -10.44 -0.35 -27.03
C PRO A 373 -10.49 -1.70 -27.75
N GLN A 374 -10.00 -1.81 -28.99
CA GLN A 374 -9.98 -3.09 -29.69
C GLN A 374 -8.87 -4.04 -29.19
N SER A 375 -7.79 -3.54 -28.57
CA SER A 375 -6.71 -4.39 -28.04
C SER A 375 -6.95 -4.82 -26.59
N ILE A 376 -7.80 -4.10 -25.85
CA ILE A 376 -8.09 -4.42 -24.44
C ILE A 376 -9.48 -5.05 -24.28
N ALA A 377 -10.45 -4.68 -25.13
CA ALA A 377 -11.88 -4.85 -24.85
C ALA A 377 -12.73 -5.34 -26.06
N ALA A 378 -12.12 -5.76 -27.18
CA ALA A 378 -12.90 -6.26 -28.32
C ALA A 378 -13.60 -7.60 -28.01
N ASP A 379 -12.87 -8.53 -27.40
CA ASP A 379 -13.35 -9.81 -26.91
C ASP A 379 -12.38 -10.39 -25.86
N SER A 380 -12.70 -11.56 -25.30
CA SER A 380 -11.90 -12.21 -24.26
C SER A 380 -10.47 -12.59 -24.69
N ARG A 381 -10.17 -12.53 -25.99
CA ARG A 381 -8.90 -12.88 -26.63
C ARG A 381 -8.15 -11.67 -27.19
N ALA A 382 -8.70 -10.47 -27.04
CA ALA A 382 -8.13 -9.24 -27.58
C ALA A 382 -6.77 -8.89 -26.96
N TYR A 383 -6.58 -9.25 -25.69
CA TYR A 383 -5.35 -8.97 -24.93
C TYR A 383 -4.45 -10.19 -24.76
N ILE A 384 -5.03 -11.40 -24.70
CA ILE A 384 -4.32 -12.68 -24.62
C ILE A 384 -4.96 -13.64 -25.61
N ASP A 385 -4.19 -14.13 -26.56
CA ASP A 385 -4.64 -15.05 -27.60
C ASP A 385 -4.96 -16.46 -27.06
N ALA A 386 -5.51 -17.31 -27.93
CA ALA A 386 -5.83 -18.71 -27.58
C ALA A 386 -4.61 -19.59 -27.25
N ARG A 387 -3.39 -19.13 -27.56
CA ARG A 387 -2.13 -19.81 -27.21
C ARG A 387 -1.62 -19.37 -25.84
N GLY A 388 -2.25 -18.37 -25.22
CA GLY A 388 -1.83 -17.80 -23.95
C GLY A 388 -0.68 -16.80 -24.07
N LEU A 389 -0.52 -16.21 -25.25
CA LEU A 389 0.44 -15.14 -25.54
C LEU A 389 -0.31 -13.83 -25.73
N PHE A 390 0.41 -12.72 -25.60
CA PHE A 390 -0.08 -11.42 -26.05
C PHE A 390 -0.51 -11.48 -27.51
N GLN A 391 -1.65 -10.89 -27.83
CA GLN A 391 -2.20 -10.84 -29.17
C GLN A 391 -1.37 -9.92 -30.08
N ASP A 392 -0.93 -8.77 -29.58
CA ASP A 392 0.08 -7.94 -30.24
C ASP A 392 1.20 -7.57 -29.27
N ALA A 393 2.19 -8.44 -29.17
CA ALA A 393 3.35 -8.18 -28.33
C ALA A 393 4.29 -7.08 -28.89
N GLY A 394 4.15 -6.68 -30.16
CA GLY A 394 5.15 -5.90 -30.90
C GLY A 394 4.95 -4.38 -30.92
N ALA A 395 6.00 -3.62 -30.62
CA ALA A 395 6.04 -2.18 -30.89
C ALA A 395 6.44 -1.95 -32.36
N LEU A 396 5.47 -1.93 -33.28
CA LEU A 396 5.71 -1.77 -34.71
C LEU A 396 5.26 -0.39 -35.22
N ASP A 397 6.18 0.34 -35.87
CA ASP A 397 5.90 1.64 -36.51
C ASP A 397 5.43 1.52 -37.99
N TYR A 398 5.40 0.30 -38.55
CA TYR A 398 5.20 0.06 -39.98
C TYR A 398 4.44 -1.26 -40.23
N ILE A 399 3.48 -1.23 -41.17
CA ILE A 399 2.74 -2.41 -41.65
C ILE A 399 3.57 -3.09 -42.76
N PRO A 400 4.18 -4.27 -42.52
CA PRO A 400 4.97 -4.95 -43.53
C PRO A 400 4.10 -5.56 -44.63
N ALA A 401 4.68 -5.73 -45.83
CA ALA A 401 4.02 -6.42 -46.94
C ALA A 401 3.71 -7.89 -46.59
N GLU A 402 2.69 -8.46 -47.25
CA GLU A 402 2.26 -9.86 -47.04
C GLU A 402 3.45 -10.84 -47.11
N GLY A 403 3.54 -11.75 -46.13
CA GLY A 403 4.51 -12.85 -46.10
C GLY A 403 5.72 -12.68 -45.17
N PHE A 404 5.74 -11.67 -44.28
CA PHE A 404 6.81 -11.43 -43.30
C PHE A 404 6.34 -11.52 -41.85
N THR A 405 7.18 -12.06 -40.95
CA THR A 405 6.87 -12.25 -39.51
C THR A 405 8.08 -11.85 -38.65
N GLY A 406 8.02 -10.79 -37.83
CA GLY A 406 9.09 -10.45 -36.86
C GLY A 406 9.06 -9.01 -36.30
N TYR A 407 9.57 -8.81 -35.06
CA TYR A 407 9.54 -7.53 -34.29
C TYR A 407 10.40 -6.44 -34.93
N TRP A 408 11.51 -6.84 -35.58
CA TRP A 408 12.59 -5.95 -35.99
C TRP A 408 12.87 -6.15 -37.48
N HIS A 409 12.30 -5.29 -38.32
CA HIS A 409 12.54 -5.27 -39.76
C HIS A 409 13.94 -4.71 -40.10
N GLY A 410 14.58 -5.29 -41.13
CA GLY A 410 15.87 -4.84 -41.67
C GLY A 410 16.44 -5.90 -42.61
N PRO A 411 17.28 -5.56 -43.62
CA PRO A 411 17.73 -6.49 -44.67
C PRO A 411 18.55 -7.71 -44.18
N SER A 412 18.77 -7.87 -42.89
CA SER A 412 19.69 -8.87 -42.30
C SER A 412 19.32 -9.32 -40.88
N ASN A 413 18.02 -9.36 -40.53
CA ASN A 413 17.59 -9.85 -39.22
C ASN A 413 17.18 -11.33 -39.22
N PRO A 414 17.85 -12.22 -38.46
CA PRO A 414 17.57 -13.67 -38.42
C PRO A 414 16.42 -14.10 -37.48
N TYR A 415 15.75 -13.20 -36.76
CA TYR A 415 14.74 -13.55 -35.73
C TYR A 415 13.28 -13.38 -36.21
N ASN A 416 12.88 -14.19 -37.19
CA ASN A 416 11.50 -14.23 -37.71
C ASN A 416 10.67 -15.31 -37.00
N GLU A 417 9.79 -14.91 -36.08
CA GLU A 417 8.79 -15.80 -35.46
C GLU A 417 7.38 -15.18 -35.50
N ALA A 418 6.36 -16.04 -35.40
CA ALA A 418 5.00 -15.82 -35.91
C ALA A 418 4.02 -15.04 -35.01
N ASN A 419 4.43 -14.48 -33.86
CA ASN A 419 3.47 -14.01 -32.86
C ASN A 419 3.77 -12.65 -32.22
N ILE A 420 4.08 -11.69 -33.09
CA ILE A 420 5.00 -10.61 -32.77
C ILE A 420 4.56 -9.28 -33.47
N GLY A 421 3.30 -9.21 -33.91
CA GLY A 421 2.76 -8.14 -34.74
C GLY A 421 3.14 -8.31 -36.22
N GLY A 422 2.19 -8.02 -37.13
CA GLY A 422 2.31 -8.24 -38.58
C GLY A 422 1.10 -8.97 -39.19
N PRO A 423 1.00 -9.06 -40.53
CA PRO A 423 -0.11 -9.75 -41.19
C PRO A 423 -0.13 -11.25 -40.85
N LYS A 424 -1.34 -11.80 -40.79
CA LYS A 424 -1.69 -13.19 -40.46
C LYS A 424 -0.61 -14.22 -40.78
N VAL A 425 -0.21 -15.00 -39.76
CA VAL A 425 0.49 -16.27 -39.98
C VAL A 425 -0.52 -17.42 -39.93
N PRO A 426 -0.58 -18.29 -40.94
CA PRO A 426 -1.46 -19.46 -40.90
C PRO A 426 -1.14 -20.33 -39.68
N ILE A 427 -2.13 -20.51 -38.79
CA ILE A 427 -2.06 -21.54 -37.75
C ILE A 427 -2.05 -22.89 -38.45
N ASN A 428 -1.12 -23.77 -38.06
CA ASN A 428 -1.12 -25.14 -38.54
C ASN A 428 -2.39 -25.83 -38.05
N THR A 429 -3.34 -25.96 -38.96
CA THR A 429 -4.64 -26.61 -38.76
C THR A 429 -4.66 -28.01 -39.37
N ASP A 430 -3.49 -28.55 -39.73
CA ASP A 430 -3.37 -29.90 -40.25
C ASP A 430 -3.90 -30.86 -39.18
N ASN A 431 -4.98 -31.56 -39.53
CA ASN A 431 -5.77 -32.49 -38.70
C ASN A 431 -6.93 -31.91 -37.89
N LEU A 432 -7.31 -30.64 -38.08
CA LEU A 432 -8.56 -30.10 -37.55
C LEU A 432 -9.70 -30.19 -38.59
N PRO A 433 -10.92 -30.59 -38.19
CA PRO A 433 -12.11 -30.45 -39.02
C PRO A 433 -12.30 -29.00 -39.50
N PHE A 434 -12.81 -28.81 -40.73
CA PHE A 434 -12.90 -27.48 -41.38
C PHE A 434 -13.63 -26.43 -40.53
N ASP A 435 -14.72 -26.82 -39.88
CA ASP A 435 -15.51 -26.04 -38.92
C ASP A 435 -14.68 -25.64 -37.68
N VAL A 436 -13.91 -26.57 -37.13
CA VAL A 436 -13.02 -26.30 -35.99
C VAL A 436 -11.85 -25.41 -36.40
N ALA A 437 -11.23 -25.67 -37.56
CA ALA A 437 -10.16 -24.87 -38.14
C ALA A 437 -10.60 -23.43 -38.44
N GLN A 438 -11.84 -23.23 -38.89
CA GLN A 438 -12.42 -21.91 -39.12
C GLN A 438 -12.67 -21.14 -37.81
N THR A 439 -12.92 -21.86 -36.71
CA THR A 439 -13.14 -21.27 -35.37
C THR A 439 -11.84 -20.82 -34.71
N TYR A 440 -10.71 -21.44 -35.08
CA TYR A 440 -9.36 -21.07 -34.61
C TYR A 440 -8.59 -20.18 -35.59
N ALA A 441 -9.19 -19.82 -36.73
CA ALA A 441 -8.57 -18.91 -37.69
C ALA A 441 -8.62 -17.47 -37.16
N GLU A 442 -7.46 -16.84 -36.97
CA GLU A 442 -7.36 -15.41 -36.64
C GLU A 442 -8.05 -14.55 -37.71
N SER A 443 -8.97 -13.67 -37.28
CA SER A 443 -9.70 -12.72 -38.12
C SER A 443 -9.30 -11.28 -37.78
N GLY A 444 -8.58 -10.60 -38.68
CA GLY A 444 -8.08 -9.23 -38.51
C GLY A 444 -6.56 -9.12 -38.64
N SER A 445 -6.02 -7.91 -38.83
CA SER A 445 -4.59 -7.63 -38.66
C SER A 445 -4.33 -7.32 -37.19
N HIS A 446 -3.25 -7.85 -36.61
CA HIS A 446 -2.84 -7.52 -35.24
C HIS A 446 -2.53 -6.02 -35.04
N LEU A 447 -2.45 -5.25 -36.14
CA LEU A 447 -2.15 -3.81 -36.19
C LEU A 447 -3.40 -2.91 -36.32
N ASP A 448 -4.62 -3.46 -36.33
CA ASP A 448 -5.82 -2.67 -36.63
C ASP A 448 -6.24 -1.72 -35.48
N ASN A 449 -5.58 -1.74 -34.31
CA ASN A 449 -5.77 -0.71 -33.28
C ASN A 449 -4.70 -0.62 -32.18
N SER A 450 -4.57 0.60 -31.61
CA SER A 450 -3.58 1.06 -30.64
C SER A 450 -2.16 1.26 -31.19
N GLY A 451 -1.57 2.44 -30.99
CA GLY A 451 -0.15 2.69 -31.25
C GLY A 451 0.78 2.08 -30.19
N VAL A 452 0.20 1.48 -29.14
CA VAL A 452 0.89 0.74 -28.09
C VAL A 452 0.37 -0.69 -28.14
N SER A 453 1.30 -1.63 -28.25
CA SER A 453 1.04 -3.07 -28.26
C SER A 453 0.37 -3.52 -26.95
N ASP A 454 -0.29 -4.68 -26.88
CA ASP A 454 -0.94 -5.14 -25.64
C ASP A 454 0.09 -5.51 -24.55
N ALA A 455 1.26 -6.02 -24.94
CA ALA A 455 2.41 -6.20 -24.07
C ALA A 455 2.94 -4.85 -23.57
N GLY A 456 2.96 -3.83 -24.44
CA GLY A 456 3.27 -2.45 -24.05
C GLY A 456 2.26 -1.88 -23.07
N THR A 457 0.97 -2.14 -23.30
CA THR A 457 -0.14 -1.76 -22.43
C THR A 457 0.02 -2.40 -21.05
N PHE A 458 0.35 -3.69 -20.99
CA PHE A 458 0.65 -4.40 -19.74
C PHE A 458 1.81 -3.73 -19.00
N VAL A 459 2.94 -3.53 -19.67
CA VAL A 459 4.13 -2.92 -19.06
C VAL A 459 3.82 -1.51 -18.54
N LEU A 460 3.12 -0.69 -19.32
CA LEU A 460 2.71 0.64 -18.88
C LEU A 460 1.75 0.60 -17.68
N SER A 461 0.77 -0.31 -17.67
CA SER A 461 -0.14 -0.47 -16.54
C SER A 461 0.58 -0.92 -15.27
N GLU A 462 1.46 -1.91 -15.34
CA GLU A 462 2.22 -2.40 -14.18
C GLU A 462 3.24 -1.38 -13.68
N THR A 463 3.90 -0.66 -14.59
CA THR A 463 4.84 0.40 -14.18
C THR A 463 4.13 1.61 -13.59
N SER A 464 2.88 1.86 -13.98
CA SER A 464 2.11 2.99 -13.45
C SER A 464 1.71 2.85 -11.99
N LEU A 465 1.75 1.64 -11.41
CA LEU A 465 1.45 1.41 -9.98
C LEU A 465 2.36 2.20 -9.03
N ASP A 466 3.61 2.43 -9.41
CA ASP A 466 4.61 3.17 -8.63
C ASP A 466 4.73 4.64 -9.08
N MET A 467 3.89 5.11 -10.01
CA MET A 467 3.95 6.45 -10.60
C MET A 467 2.75 7.28 -10.17
N HIS A 468 2.97 8.59 -10.01
CA HIS A 468 1.92 9.54 -9.68
C HIS A 468 2.05 10.81 -10.54
N CYS A 469 0.92 11.33 -11.01
CA CYS A 469 0.80 12.61 -11.70
C CYS A 469 -0.01 13.59 -10.83
N TRP A 470 0.50 13.83 -9.63
CA TRP A 470 -0.14 14.64 -8.59
C TRP A 470 0.56 15.98 -8.34
N GLY A 471 0.15 16.66 -7.27
CA GLY A 471 0.60 18.01 -6.93
C GLY A 471 1.97 18.08 -6.26
N GLN A 472 2.24 19.23 -5.65
CA GLN A 472 3.40 19.47 -4.81
C GLN A 472 3.03 19.32 -3.33
N ASN A 473 4.01 19.41 -2.44
CA ASN A 473 3.74 19.42 -1.01
C ASN A 473 2.87 20.65 -0.64
N PRO A 474 1.70 20.44 0.00
CA PRO A 474 0.82 21.52 0.44
C PRO A 474 1.48 22.49 1.41
N VAL A 475 2.49 22.03 2.16
CA VAL A 475 3.24 22.85 3.12
C VAL A 475 4.31 23.63 2.36
N VAL A 476 4.10 24.94 2.20
CA VAL A 476 5.09 25.84 1.58
C VAL A 476 6.22 26.09 2.55
N THR A 477 5.90 26.47 3.80
CA THR A 477 6.87 26.61 4.88
C THR A 477 6.34 26.05 6.19
N ALA A 478 7.26 25.57 7.03
CA ALA A 478 6.94 25.14 8.38
C ALA A 478 7.96 25.66 9.40
N LYS A 479 7.47 25.84 10.63
CA LYS A 479 8.24 26.32 11.77
C LYS A 479 7.73 25.72 13.06
N LEU A 480 8.62 25.17 13.88
CA LEU A 480 8.29 24.65 15.20
C LEU A 480 8.70 25.65 16.29
N GLN A 481 7.76 26.00 17.17
CA GLN A 481 8.02 26.82 18.37
C GLN A 481 7.77 26.02 19.64
N LEU A 482 8.70 26.12 20.59
CA LEU A 482 8.61 25.52 21.91
C LEU A 482 8.68 26.64 22.95
N ASN A 483 7.65 26.78 23.79
CA ASN A 483 7.50 27.84 24.79
C ASN A 483 7.70 29.26 24.22
N GLY A 484 7.22 29.48 22.99
CA GLY A 484 7.32 30.76 22.28
C GLY A 484 8.68 31.05 21.64
N GLN A 485 9.67 30.16 21.77
CA GLN A 485 10.96 30.25 21.08
C GLN A 485 11.02 29.34 19.87
N ASP A 486 11.70 29.81 18.83
CA ASP A 486 11.86 29.08 17.58
C ASP A 486 12.86 27.94 17.77
N ARG A 487 12.42 26.69 17.58
CA ARG A 487 13.32 25.53 17.61
C ARG A 487 14.22 25.49 16.37
N PHE A 488 13.72 25.99 15.25
CA PHE A 488 14.46 26.23 14.02
C PHE A 488 13.87 27.44 13.30
N SER A 489 14.71 28.12 12.50
CA SER A 489 14.24 29.15 11.57
C SER A 489 13.27 28.53 10.57
N GLU A 490 12.26 29.27 10.13
CA GLU A 490 11.32 28.82 9.09
C GLU A 490 12.05 28.20 7.88
N ARG A 491 11.52 27.07 7.39
CA ARG A 491 12.07 26.33 6.24
C ARG A 491 10.96 25.92 5.30
N GLU A 492 11.32 25.70 4.04
CA GLU A 492 10.43 25.20 3.01
C GLU A 492 9.95 23.77 3.31
N GLY A 493 8.76 23.40 2.85
CA GLY A 493 8.22 22.04 2.99
C GLY A 493 9.12 20.96 2.42
N SER A 494 9.76 21.23 1.28
CA SER A 494 10.73 20.35 0.62
C SER A 494 11.88 19.90 1.54
N TYR A 495 12.27 20.74 2.51
CA TYR A 495 13.26 20.38 3.53
C TYR A 495 12.78 19.20 4.40
N PHE A 496 11.50 19.21 4.78
CA PHE A 496 10.89 18.18 5.61
C PHE A 496 10.47 16.94 4.82
N SER A 497 10.23 17.07 3.51
CA SER A 497 9.93 15.91 2.64
C SER A 497 11.17 15.19 2.13
N TRP A 498 12.27 15.90 1.83
CA TRP A 498 13.44 15.27 1.20
C TRP A 498 14.65 15.22 2.12
N VAL A 499 15.03 16.34 2.73
CA VAL A 499 16.29 16.40 3.48
C VAL A 499 16.20 15.66 4.82
N GLN A 500 15.11 15.82 5.54
CA GLN A 500 14.91 15.14 6.83
C GLN A 500 14.82 13.61 6.66
N PRO A 501 13.99 13.07 5.74
CA PRO A 501 14.00 11.64 5.46
C PRO A 501 15.33 11.12 4.95
N TYR A 502 16.02 11.83 4.06
CA TYR A 502 17.37 11.44 3.61
C TYR A 502 18.38 11.32 4.76
N GLN A 503 18.24 12.13 5.81
CA GLN A 503 19.14 12.12 6.97
C GLN A 503 18.80 11.04 7.99
N ALA A 504 17.53 10.73 8.20
CA ALA A 504 17.04 9.97 9.35
C ALA A 504 16.35 8.65 9.01
N HIS A 505 15.87 8.48 7.77
CA HIS A 505 15.09 7.33 7.33
C HIS A 505 15.76 6.51 6.23
N THR A 506 15.27 5.29 6.04
CA THR A 506 15.74 4.36 5.00
C THR A 506 15.42 4.87 3.59
N ARG A 507 14.27 5.51 3.40
CA ARG A 507 13.81 6.04 2.11
C ARG A 507 13.15 7.42 2.27
N SER A 508 13.20 8.24 1.21
CA SER A 508 12.37 9.45 1.11
C SER A 508 10.95 9.08 0.68
N PRO A 509 9.93 9.57 1.39
CA PRO A 509 8.55 9.26 1.08
C PRO A 509 8.12 10.02 -0.18
N ASP A 510 6.90 9.73 -0.61
CA ASP A 510 6.21 10.49 -1.63
C ASP A 510 5.90 11.92 -1.15
N GLU A 511 5.62 12.79 -2.12
CA GLU A 511 5.43 14.22 -1.86
C GLU A 511 4.22 14.49 -0.94
N GLY A 512 4.35 15.45 -0.02
CA GLY A 512 3.29 15.81 0.94
C GLY A 512 3.46 15.18 2.34
N ILE A 513 4.31 14.17 2.48
CA ILE A 513 4.73 13.66 3.80
C ILE A 513 5.90 14.50 4.30
N ASN A 514 5.74 15.10 5.48
CA ASN A 514 6.73 15.97 6.10
C ASN A 514 7.24 15.33 7.40
N VAL A 515 8.56 15.29 7.58
CA VAL A 515 9.21 14.68 8.75
C VAL A 515 10.14 15.67 9.42
N TYR A 516 10.15 15.66 10.76
CA TYR A 516 11.17 16.30 11.56
C TYR A 516 11.63 15.37 12.69
N SER A 517 12.87 14.90 12.61
CA SER A 517 13.43 13.99 13.61
C SER A 517 14.20 14.74 14.70
N PHE A 518 13.95 14.39 15.96
CA PHE A 518 14.80 14.73 17.10
C PHE A 518 15.88 13.68 17.37
N ALA A 519 15.75 12.50 16.76
CA ALA A 519 16.65 11.37 16.87
C ALA A 519 17.63 11.31 15.69
N LEU A 520 18.84 10.81 15.91
CA LEU A 520 19.77 10.55 14.80
C LEU A 520 19.32 9.37 13.92
N ARG A 521 18.68 8.39 14.54
CA ARG A 521 18.14 7.18 13.90
C ARG A 521 16.81 6.81 14.55
N PRO A 522 15.68 7.39 14.09
CA PRO A 522 14.36 7.12 14.64
C PRO A 522 13.88 5.67 14.39
N GLU A 523 14.36 4.99 13.36
CA GLU A 523 13.94 3.60 13.06
C GLU A 523 14.54 2.56 14.01
N GLU A 524 15.73 2.84 14.56
CA GLU A 524 16.40 1.92 15.47
C GLU A 524 15.68 1.85 16.83
N HIS A 525 15.70 0.65 17.43
CA HIS A 525 15.21 0.47 18.79
C HIS A 525 16.09 1.22 19.81
N GLN A 526 17.40 1.28 19.57
CA GLN A 526 18.33 2.00 20.43
C GLN A 526 18.05 3.51 20.36
N PRO A 527 17.74 4.18 21.50
CA PRO A 527 17.51 5.61 21.50
C PRO A 527 18.73 6.40 21.05
N SER A 528 18.49 7.36 20.15
CA SER A 528 19.53 8.17 19.51
C SER A 528 19.22 9.68 19.52
N GLY A 529 18.25 10.10 20.34
CA GLY A 529 17.82 11.48 20.53
C GLY A 529 16.30 11.57 20.72
N THR A 530 15.85 12.50 21.56
CA THR A 530 14.42 12.72 21.87
C THR A 530 14.17 14.15 22.34
N CYS A 531 12.96 14.66 22.15
CA CYS A 531 12.45 15.87 22.80
C CYS A 531 11.32 15.51 23.78
N ASN A 532 11.42 15.91 25.05
CA ASN A 532 10.41 15.56 26.05
C ASN A 532 9.27 16.58 26.05
N PHE A 533 8.12 16.19 25.46
CA PHE A 533 6.95 17.06 25.37
C PHE A 533 6.19 17.21 26.69
N SER A 534 6.32 16.27 27.65
CA SER A 534 5.73 16.43 28.99
C SER A 534 6.37 17.57 29.80
N ARG A 535 7.49 18.14 29.33
CA ARG A 535 8.18 19.27 29.94
C ARG A 535 8.01 20.58 29.17
N ILE A 536 7.26 20.57 28.08
CA ILE A 536 7.02 21.73 27.23
C ILE A 536 5.57 22.18 27.44
N ASP A 537 5.39 23.39 27.97
CA ASP A 537 4.06 23.92 28.26
C ASP A 537 3.28 24.28 26.98
N ASN A 538 3.99 24.76 25.96
CA ASN A 538 3.38 25.18 24.71
C ASN A 538 4.27 24.83 23.50
N ALA A 539 3.92 23.75 22.80
CA ALA A 539 4.50 23.40 21.51
C ALA A 539 3.53 23.77 20.40
N THR A 540 3.98 24.54 19.40
CA THR A 540 3.15 24.94 18.26
C THR A 540 3.89 24.75 16.94
N LEU A 541 3.24 24.08 16.01
CA LEU A 541 3.67 23.95 14.62
C LEU A 541 2.96 25.02 13.80
N GLN A 542 3.74 25.95 13.24
CA GLN A 542 3.26 26.98 12.33
C GLN A 542 3.47 26.51 10.90
N LEU A 543 2.41 26.53 10.11
CA LEU A 543 2.39 26.08 8.73
C LEU A 543 1.91 27.22 7.84
N VAL A 544 2.59 27.41 6.72
CA VAL A 544 2.08 28.17 5.58
C VAL A 544 1.75 27.17 4.47
N LEU A 545 0.50 27.15 4.06
CA LEU A 545 -0.05 26.22 3.08
C LEU A 545 -0.18 26.87 1.70
N SER A 546 -0.12 26.06 0.65
CA SER A 546 -0.26 26.50 -0.72
C SER A 546 -1.70 26.97 -1.00
N ASN A 547 -1.85 27.93 -1.93
CA ASN A 547 -3.19 28.40 -2.33
C ASN A 547 -4.03 27.27 -2.94
N ALA A 548 -3.40 26.33 -3.66
CA ALA A 548 -4.11 25.18 -4.25
C ALA A 548 -4.82 24.32 -3.19
N THR A 549 -4.28 24.31 -1.96
CA THR A 549 -4.78 23.54 -0.81
C THR A 549 -5.97 24.23 -0.11
N VAL A 550 -5.93 25.55 0.11
CA VAL A 550 -6.85 26.26 1.04
C VAL A 550 -7.42 27.58 0.51
N GLU A 551 -7.47 27.80 -0.80
CA GLU A 551 -8.05 29.02 -1.37
C GLU A 551 -9.59 29.00 -1.46
N GLY A 552 -10.23 30.10 -1.06
CA GLY A 552 -11.67 30.31 -1.22
C GLY A 552 -12.50 29.42 -0.30
N THR A 553 -13.23 28.48 -0.87
CA THR A 553 -14.05 27.48 -0.13
C THR A 553 -13.31 26.15 0.06
N LYS A 554 -12.07 26.02 -0.43
CA LYS A 554 -11.28 24.81 -0.25
C LYS A 554 -10.77 24.71 1.18
N THR A 555 -10.88 23.51 1.74
CA THR A 555 -10.40 23.19 3.08
C THR A 555 -9.51 21.95 3.01
N ALA A 556 -8.67 21.81 4.03
CA ALA A 556 -7.80 20.66 4.20
C ALA A 556 -7.76 20.23 5.67
N LYS A 557 -7.23 19.04 5.91
CA LYS A 557 -7.01 18.50 7.25
C LYS A 557 -5.52 18.32 7.49
N VAL A 558 -5.04 18.85 8.60
CA VAL A 558 -3.68 18.62 9.08
C VAL A 558 -3.71 17.45 10.04
N ARG A 559 -2.88 16.43 9.79
CA ARG A 559 -2.65 15.32 10.72
C ARG A 559 -1.21 15.38 11.19
N VAL A 560 -1.00 15.36 12.51
CA VAL A 560 0.33 15.34 13.12
C VAL A 560 0.46 14.09 13.97
N TYR A 561 1.45 13.27 13.64
CA TYR A 561 1.85 12.07 14.33
C TYR A 561 3.15 12.31 15.11
N ALA A 562 3.25 11.73 16.29
CA ALA A 562 4.47 11.73 17.08
C ALA A 562 4.76 10.31 17.57
N THR A 563 6.00 9.83 17.36
CA THR A 563 6.46 8.56 17.94
C THR A 563 7.20 8.86 19.23
N ASN A 564 6.81 8.24 20.35
CA ASN A 564 7.43 8.48 21.65
C ASN A 564 7.90 7.19 22.31
N TYR A 565 8.87 7.32 23.22
CA TYR A 565 9.25 6.22 24.09
C TYR A 565 8.37 6.16 25.34
N ASN A 566 8.13 4.94 25.81
CA ASN A 566 7.58 4.62 27.12
C ASN A 566 8.17 3.29 27.62
N VAL A 567 7.95 2.95 28.88
CA VAL A 567 8.43 1.69 29.47
C VAL A 567 7.23 0.81 29.80
N LEU A 568 7.17 -0.38 29.20
CA LEU A 568 6.24 -1.43 29.56
C LEU A 568 6.89 -2.32 30.63
N ARG A 569 6.27 -2.39 31.80
CA ARG A 569 6.71 -3.25 32.90
C ARG A 569 5.83 -4.47 33.00
N ILE A 570 6.44 -5.64 33.09
CA ILE A 570 5.74 -6.91 33.30
C ILE A 570 6.31 -7.57 34.54
N MET A 571 5.49 -7.67 35.59
CA MET A 571 5.88 -8.23 36.88
C MET A 571 4.71 -8.99 37.51
N SER A 572 5.01 -10.13 38.14
CA SER A 572 4.02 -10.92 38.90
C SER A 572 2.76 -11.28 38.10
N GLY A 573 2.90 -11.58 36.81
CA GLY A 573 1.77 -11.98 35.95
C GLY A 573 0.96 -10.82 35.35
N MET A 574 1.34 -9.56 35.59
CA MET A 574 0.62 -8.37 35.14
C MET A 574 1.55 -7.43 34.37
N GLY A 575 1.02 -6.79 33.34
CA GLY A 575 1.73 -5.82 32.51
C GLY A 575 1.04 -4.46 32.51
N GLY A 576 1.83 -3.38 32.50
CA GLY A 576 1.32 -2.02 32.43
C GLY A 576 2.39 -0.98 32.07
N LEU A 577 1.95 0.18 31.60
CA LEU A 577 2.84 1.30 31.27
C LEU A 577 3.38 1.96 32.55
N ALA A 578 4.67 2.31 32.55
CA ALA A 578 5.31 3.01 33.65
C ALA A 578 4.88 4.48 33.73
N TYR A 579 4.61 5.11 32.57
CA TYR A 579 4.19 6.51 32.47
C TYR A 579 2.87 6.61 31.72
N SER A 580 1.95 7.39 32.29
CA SER A 580 0.63 7.66 31.71
C SER A 580 0.56 9.01 30.97
N ASN A 581 1.39 9.99 31.36
CA ASN A 581 1.51 11.34 30.75
C ASN A 581 2.95 11.85 30.80
#